data_AF-A0A7C7U6Y9-F1
#
_entry.id   AF-A0A7C7U6Y9-F1
#
_cell.length_a   1.000
_cell.length_b   1.000
_cell.length_c   1.000
_cell.angle_alpha   90.00
_cell.angle_beta   90.00
_cell.angle_gamma   90.00
#
_symmetry.space_group_name_H-M   'P 1'
#
loop_
_entity.id
_entity.type
_entity.pdbx_description
1 polymer ?
#
loop_
_entity_poly.entity_id
_entity_poly.type
_entity_poly.pdbx_seq_one_letter_code
_entity_poly.pdbx_strand_id
1 'polypeptide(L)'
;MSAFPNSPVDPRTFFEETIPALFAEWVPEERERGVDVKLGVVLHSAVDDEGGDWTLHFTAGELHVLAGRATDCDLTIVQSVSDWRSAIWEGRPALIADGVAALTKSGPAGLRPPGGEAGEGNPEALKQLSDLEGLIEAVIAGDPDPADVKDGGRVDWRIGVQFGTGPIRDSPDATIQLGTGQAEAIRSGDLHPVEALITGQLRLEGDLGLIIQLQAIAMMAAPRPSPSG
;
A
#
# COMPACT_ATOMS: atom_id res chain seq x y z
N MET A 1 6.44 -13.84 20.74
CA MET A 1 5.55 -12.74 20.33
C MET A 1 6.20 -11.39 20.60
N SER A 2 6.98 -10.90 19.63
CA SER A 2 7.33 -9.48 19.60
C SER A 2 6.06 -8.69 19.29
N ALA A 3 5.75 -7.72 20.14
CA ALA A 3 4.57 -6.89 19.97
C ALA A 3 4.82 -5.82 18.91
N PHE A 4 3.79 -5.49 18.13
CA PHE A 4 3.78 -4.30 17.29
C PHE A 4 4.05 -3.05 18.18
N PRO A 5 4.91 -2.11 17.76
CA PRO A 5 5.25 -0.95 18.58
C PRO A 5 4.04 -0.02 18.76
N ASN A 6 3.72 0.30 20.01
CA ASN A 6 2.59 1.18 20.38
C ASN A 6 2.87 2.68 20.15
N SER A 7 4.07 3.03 19.70
CA SER A 7 4.52 4.39 19.43
C SER A 7 5.40 4.41 18.18
N PRO A 8 5.52 5.55 17.48
CA PRO A 8 6.42 5.67 16.34
C PRO A 8 7.85 5.24 16.67
N VAL A 9 8.43 4.43 15.78
CA VAL A 9 9.85 4.09 15.76
C VAL A 9 10.48 4.67 14.49
N ASP A 10 11.81 4.69 14.42
CA ASP A 10 12.49 5.03 13.16
C ASP A 10 12.28 3.92 12.11
N PRO A 11 12.31 4.26 10.80
CA PRO A 11 12.14 3.29 9.74
C PRO A 11 13.06 2.08 9.80
N ARG A 12 14.33 2.26 10.17
CA ARG A 12 15.29 1.16 10.23
C ARG A 12 14.87 0.13 11.28
N THR A 13 14.57 0.58 12.50
CA THR A 13 14.05 -0.29 13.57
C THR A 13 12.75 -0.98 13.15
N PHE A 14 11.87 -0.29 12.42
CA PHE A 14 10.64 -0.90 11.93
C PHE A 14 10.90 -2.03 10.92
N PHE A 15 11.66 -1.77 9.86
CA PHE A 15 11.87 -2.74 8.79
C PHE A 15 12.85 -3.85 9.16
N GLU A 16 13.92 -3.54 9.89
CA GLU A 16 14.99 -4.51 10.17
C GLU A 16 14.75 -5.34 11.43
N GLU A 17 13.92 -4.86 12.36
CA GLU A 17 13.63 -5.57 13.61
C GLU A 17 12.15 -5.93 13.75
N THR A 18 11.26 -4.95 13.62
CA THR A 18 9.82 -5.14 13.91
C THR A 18 9.18 -6.09 12.90
N ILE A 19 9.34 -5.83 11.60
CA ILE A 19 8.74 -6.63 10.54
C ILE A 19 9.24 -8.09 10.58
N PRO A 20 10.56 -8.39 10.60
CA PRO A 20 11.05 -9.77 10.73
C PRO A 20 10.50 -10.47 11.97
N ALA A 21 10.42 -9.77 13.11
CA ALA A 21 9.91 -10.36 14.33
C ALA A 21 8.41 -10.69 14.27
N LEU A 22 7.60 -9.90 13.53
CA LEU A 22 6.18 -10.20 13.29
C LEU A 22 5.98 -11.44 12.40
N PHE A 23 6.92 -11.69 11.49
CA PHE A 23 6.85 -12.83 10.56
C PHE A 23 7.59 -14.08 11.06
N ALA A 24 8.39 -13.99 12.13
CA ALA A 24 9.17 -15.12 12.65
C ALA A 24 8.31 -16.32 13.11
N GLU A 25 7.09 -16.08 13.58
CA GLU A 25 6.14 -17.13 14.02
C GLU A 25 5.08 -17.43 12.94
N TRP A 26 5.17 -16.81 11.77
CA TRP A 26 4.19 -17.00 10.70
C TRP A 26 4.37 -18.36 10.03
N VAL A 27 3.25 -19.06 9.82
CA VAL A 27 3.22 -20.33 9.09
C VAL A 27 2.46 -20.09 7.77
N PRO A 28 3.16 -20.13 6.62
CA PRO A 28 2.54 -19.95 5.32
C PRO A 28 1.64 -21.16 4.97
N GLU A 29 0.52 -20.88 4.33
CA GLU A 29 -0.31 -21.88 3.65
C GLU A 29 0.44 -22.44 2.42
N GLU A 30 0.03 -23.62 1.93
CA GLU A 30 0.68 -24.27 0.78
C GLU A 30 0.77 -23.35 -0.45
N ARG A 31 -0.29 -22.57 -0.71
CA ARG A 31 -0.32 -21.59 -1.80
C ARG A 31 0.66 -20.42 -1.62
N GLU A 32 0.95 -20.04 -0.37
CA GLU A 32 1.85 -18.94 -0.04
C GLU A 32 3.31 -19.35 -0.20
N ARG A 33 3.62 -20.65 -0.12
CA ARG A 33 4.99 -21.16 -0.35
C ARG A 33 5.45 -21.05 -1.79
N GLY A 34 4.52 -20.99 -2.74
CA GLY A 34 4.83 -20.78 -4.16
C GLY A 34 5.02 -19.32 -4.55
N VAL A 35 4.83 -18.39 -3.62
CA VAL A 35 5.00 -16.96 -3.87
C VAL A 35 6.49 -16.63 -3.84
N ASP A 36 6.96 -15.98 -4.91
CA ASP A 36 8.28 -15.37 -5.02
C ASP A 36 8.06 -13.93 -5.47
N VAL A 37 8.03 -12.98 -4.53
CA VAL A 37 7.70 -11.58 -4.78
C VAL A 37 8.66 -10.68 -4.00
N LYS A 38 9.18 -9.66 -4.69
CA LYS A 38 10.04 -8.63 -4.11
C LYS A 38 9.30 -7.30 -4.06
N LEU A 39 9.03 -6.85 -2.84
CA LEU A 39 8.48 -5.53 -2.56
C LEU A 39 9.59 -4.58 -2.14
N GLY A 40 9.84 -3.56 -2.94
CA GLY A 40 10.67 -2.42 -2.56
C GLY A 40 9.91 -1.47 -1.65
N VAL A 41 10.60 -0.87 -0.69
CA VAL A 41 10.10 0.25 0.10
C VAL A 41 11.16 1.34 0.08
N VAL A 42 10.76 2.57 -0.25
CA VAL A 42 11.63 3.75 -0.22
C VAL A 42 10.94 4.86 0.54
N LEU A 43 11.54 5.25 1.66
CA LEU A 43 11.07 6.31 2.53
C LEU A 43 11.98 7.54 2.42
N HIS A 44 11.39 8.65 2.00
CA HIS A 44 12.06 9.94 1.90
C HIS A 44 11.86 10.76 3.19
N SER A 45 12.91 11.43 3.64
CA SER A 45 12.82 12.38 4.76
C SER A 45 13.44 13.71 4.37
N ALA A 46 12.86 14.80 4.88
CA ALA A 46 13.47 16.13 4.82
C ALA A 46 14.61 16.28 5.84
N VAL A 47 14.66 15.40 6.84
CA VAL A 47 15.75 15.29 7.81
C VAL A 47 16.68 14.18 7.34
N ASP A 48 17.96 14.52 7.15
CA ASP A 48 18.99 13.56 6.76
C ASP A 48 18.98 12.33 7.70
N ASP A 49 19.22 11.14 7.13
CA ASP A 49 19.30 9.86 7.82
C ASP A 49 18.03 9.31 8.50
N GLU A 50 16.87 10.00 8.41
CA GLU A 50 15.59 9.43 8.91
C GLU A 50 14.88 8.53 7.88
N GLY A 51 15.26 8.63 6.60
CA GLY A 51 14.70 7.80 5.52
C GLY A 51 15.44 6.46 5.34
N GLY A 52 15.16 5.81 4.21
CA GLY A 52 15.89 4.62 3.81
C GLY A 52 15.16 3.83 2.74
N ASP A 53 15.82 2.78 2.29
CA ASP A 53 15.30 1.86 1.30
C ASP A 53 15.50 0.40 1.72
N TRP A 54 14.49 -0.43 1.46
CA TRP A 54 14.46 -1.83 1.85
C TRP A 54 13.85 -2.69 0.75
N THR A 55 14.22 -3.96 0.74
CA THR A 55 13.58 -5.01 -0.05
C THR A 55 12.96 -6.05 0.88
N LEU A 56 11.66 -6.24 0.75
CA LEU A 56 10.88 -7.28 1.42
C LEU A 56 10.68 -8.41 0.41
N HIS A 57 11.42 -9.49 0.56
CA HIS A 57 11.38 -10.64 -0.33
C HIS A 57 10.59 -11.77 0.31
N PHE A 58 9.41 -12.05 -0.24
CA PHE A 58 8.60 -13.20 0.12
C PHE A 58 8.98 -14.36 -0.79
N THR A 59 9.58 -15.42 -0.24
CA THR A 59 9.99 -16.59 -1.00
C THR A 59 9.90 -17.84 -0.15
N ALA A 60 9.42 -18.95 -0.72
CA ALA A 60 9.20 -20.21 0.00
C ALA A 60 8.33 -20.08 1.27
N GLY A 61 7.51 -19.03 1.34
CA GLY A 61 6.69 -18.71 2.51
C GLY A 61 7.47 -18.12 3.70
N GLU A 62 8.69 -17.66 3.46
CA GLU A 62 9.48 -16.86 4.41
C GLU A 62 9.54 -15.40 3.94
N LEU A 63 9.69 -14.47 4.89
CA LEU A 63 9.97 -13.07 4.61
C LEU A 63 11.45 -12.79 4.93
N HIS A 64 12.19 -12.31 3.93
CA HIS A 64 13.52 -11.73 4.12
C HIS A 64 13.44 -10.22 3.95
N VAL A 65 14.00 -9.48 4.90
CA VAL A 65 14.18 -8.03 4.77
C VAL A 65 15.65 -7.75 4.50
N LEU A 66 15.92 -7.04 3.42
CA LEU A 66 17.24 -6.61 3.01
C LEU A 66 17.32 -5.08 3.05
N ALA A 67 18.38 -4.54 3.61
CA ALA A 67 18.70 -3.13 3.48
C ALA A 67 19.07 -2.82 2.02
N GLY A 68 18.57 -1.69 1.52
CA GLY A 68 18.63 -1.32 0.12
C GLY A 68 17.45 -1.86 -0.69
N ARG A 69 17.01 -1.09 -1.68
CA ARG A 69 16.03 -1.53 -2.67
C ARG A 69 16.70 -2.24 -3.85
N ALA A 70 16.33 -3.49 -4.08
CA ALA A 70 16.74 -4.23 -5.26
C ALA A 70 16.13 -3.62 -6.54
N THR A 71 16.87 -3.65 -7.64
CA THR A 71 16.35 -3.12 -8.92
C THR A 71 15.34 -4.04 -9.57
N ASP A 72 15.21 -5.28 -9.09
CA ASP A 72 14.29 -6.28 -9.61
C ASP A 72 13.06 -6.50 -8.69
N CYS A 73 12.68 -5.46 -7.93
CA CYS A 73 11.40 -5.47 -7.22
C CYS A 73 10.23 -5.46 -8.22
N ASP A 74 9.22 -6.28 -7.97
CA ASP A 74 7.97 -6.32 -8.76
C ASP A 74 7.13 -5.06 -8.53
N LEU A 75 7.17 -4.57 -7.28
CA LEU A 75 6.49 -3.38 -6.80
C LEU A 75 7.43 -2.61 -5.89
N THR A 76 7.41 -1.28 -5.93
CA THR A 76 8.08 -0.43 -4.94
C THR A 76 7.11 0.60 -4.38
N ILE A 77 6.96 0.64 -3.05
CA ILE A 77 6.28 1.72 -2.35
C ILE A 77 7.26 2.87 -2.15
N VAL A 78 6.84 4.08 -2.51
CA VAL A 78 7.62 5.32 -2.38
C VAL A 78 6.82 6.30 -1.56
N GLN A 79 7.33 6.76 -0.42
CA GLN A 79 6.55 7.59 0.50
C GLN A 79 7.45 8.49 1.36
N SER A 80 6.90 9.56 1.95
CA SER A 80 7.62 10.31 2.98
C SER A 80 7.59 9.58 4.34
N VAL A 81 8.62 9.76 5.17
CA VAL A 81 8.61 9.21 6.56
C VAL A 81 7.42 9.74 7.36
N SER A 82 6.99 10.98 7.11
CA SER A 82 5.82 11.58 7.77
C SER A 82 4.53 10.84 7.40
N ASP A 83 4.29 10.62 6.12
CA ASP A 83 3.09 9.92 5.63
C ASP A 83 3.07 8.44 6.06
N TRP A 84 4.24 7.80 6.06
CA TRP A 84 4.41 6.44 6.57
C TRP A 84 4.07 6.35 8.06
N ARG A 85 4.59 7.29 8.88
CA ARG A 85 4.28 7.35 10.32
C ARG A 85 2.79 7.58 10.56
N SER A 86 2.17 8.51 9.84
CA SER A 86 0.75 8.80 10.00
C SER A 86 -0.12 7.58 9.65
N ALA A 87 0.30 6.81 8.64
CA ALA A 87 -0.42 5.62 8.21
C ALA A 87 -0.38 4.50 9.27
N ILE A 88 0.75 4.35 9.96
CA ILE A 88 0.93 3.28 10.94
C ILE A 88 0.39 3.65 12.32
N TRP A 89 0.70 4.84 12.83
CA TRP A 89 0.43 5.19 14.23
C TRP A 89 -0.71 6.20 14.43
N GLU A 90 -1.08 6.96 13.40
CA GLU A 90 -2.14 7.97 13.49
C GLU A 90 -3.44 7.53 12.80
N GLY A 91 -3.40 6.38 12.12
CA GLY A 91 -4.55 5.82 11.41
C GLY A 91 -4.92 6.58 10.14
N ARG A 92 -3.95 7.24 9.49
CA ARG A 92 -4.19 8.11 8.32
C ARG A 92 -3.38 7.66 7.10
N PRO A 93 -4.03 7.21 6.01
CA PRO A 93 -5.47 7.09 5.82
C PRO A 93 -6.05 5.84 6.48
N ALA A 94 -7.35 5.85 6.72
CA ALA A 94 -8.08 4.73 7.31
C ALA A 94 -7.85 3.40 6.55
N LEU A 95 -7.70 3.48 5.22
CA LEU A 95 -7.38 2.33 4.37
C LEU A 95 -6.12 1.57 4.83
N ILE A 96 -5.05 2.28 5.19
CA ILE A 96 -3.83 1.65 5.69
C ILE A 96 -3.97 1.27 7.16
N ALA A 97 -4.68 2.10 7.94
CA ALA A 97 -4.95 1.86 9.35
C ALA A 97 -5.63 0.51 9.60
N ASP A 98 -6.57 0.10 8.73
CA ASP A 98 -7.23 -1.19 8.83
C ASP A 98 -6.25 -2.35 8.64
N GLY A 99 -5.35 -2.24 7.67
CA GLY A 99 -4.31 -3.25 7.41
C GLY A 99 -3.35 -3.36 8.60
N VAL A 100 -2.95 -2.23 9.17
CA VAL A 100 -2.09 -2.18 10.37
C VAL A 100 -2.82 -2.75 11.59
N ALA A 101 -4.11 -2.44 11.75
CA ALA A 101 -4.93 -2.99 12.83
C ALA A 101 -5.10 -4.51 12.67
N ALA A 102 -5.32 -5.00 11.45
CA ALA A 102 -5.41 -6.42 11.16
C ALA A 102 -4.07 -7.14 11.43
N LEU A 103 -2.96 -6.56 11.01
CA LEU A 103 -1.60 -7.06 11.29
C LEU A 103 -1.31 -7.09 12.79
N THR A 104 -1.69 -6.05 13.52
CA THR A 104 -1.48 -5.95 14.98
C THR A 104 -2.33 -6.97 15.74
N LYS A 105 -3.58 -7.17 15.32
CA LYS A 105 -4.54 -8.06 15.98
C LYS A 105 -4.29 -9.54 15.68
N SER A 106 -3.91 -9.84 14.44
CA SER A 106 -3.93 -11.21 13.91
C SER A 106 -2.60 -11.63 13.29
N GLY A 107 -1.54 -10.83 13.44
CA GLY A 107 -0.25 -11.07 12.80
C GLY A 107 -0.37 -11.03 11.27
N PRO A 108 0.65 -11.55 10.55
CA PRO A 108 0.63 -11.59 9.09
C PRO A 108 -0.59 -12.27 8.48
N ALA A 109 -1.21 -13.23 9.18
CA ALA A 109 -2.44 -13.87 8.73
C ALA A 109 -3.62 -12.88 8.60
N GLY A 110 -3.60 -11.78 9.36
CA GLY A 110 -4.60 -10.71 9.27
C GLY A 110 -4.53 -9.90 7.97
N LEU A 111 -3.41 -9.95 7.25
CA LEU A 111 -3.26 -9.30 5.94
C LEU A 111 -3.87 -10.11 4.79
N ARG A 112 -4.37 -11.32 5.07
CA ARG A 112 -5.06 -12.12 4.05
C ARG A 112 -6.38 -11.43 3.64
N PRO A 113 -6.71 -11.38 2.35
CA PRO A 113 -7.98 -10.82 1.88
C PRO A 113 -9.18 -11.50 2.57
N PRO A 114 -10.18 -10.73 3.05
CA PRO A 114 -11.37 -11.28 3.69
C PRO A 114 -12.26 -12.03 2.68
N GLY A 115 -12.80 -13.19 3.07
CA GLY A 115 -13.92 -13.83 2.36
C GLY A 115 -13.60 -14.98 1.38
N GLY A 116 -12.41 -15.58 1.42
CA GLY A 116 -12.14 -16.80 0.66
C GLY A 116 -12.27 -18.08 1.50
N GLU A 117 -13.38 -18.82 1.40
CA GLU A 117 -13.25 -20.29 1.36
C GLU A 117 -12.45 -20.58 0.09
N ALA A 118 -11.12 -20.74 0.20
CA ALA A 118 -10.25 -21.08 -0.94
C ALA A 118 -10.61 -20.32 -2.24
N GLY A 119 -10.89 -19.01 -2.13
CA GLY A 119 -11.08 -18.15 -3.30
C GLY A 119 -9.74 -18.06 -3.99
N GLU A 120 -9.58 -18.81 -5.09
CA GLU A 120 -8.41 -18.78 -5.95
C GLU A 120 -8.09 -17.32 -6.28
N GLY A 121 -7.07 -16.76 -5.61
CA GLY A 121 -6.50 -15.49 -6.04
C GLY A 121 -6.15 -15.65 -7.51
N ASN A 122 -6.64 -14.76 -8.37
CA ASN A 122 -6.49 -14.93 -9.81
C ASN A 122 -5.00 -14.81 -10.18
N PRO A 123 -4.30 -15.92 -10.51
CA PRO A 123 -2.87 -15.86 -10.82
C PRO A 123 -2.59 -15.00 -12.05
N GLU A 124 -3.59 -14.85 -12.93
CA GLU A 124 -3.54 -13.95 -14.08
C GLU A 124 -3.48 -12.48 -13.65
N ALA A 125 -4.18 -12.10 -12.58
CA ALA A 125 -4.14 -10.73 -12.06
C ALA A 125 -2.76 -10.39 -11.49
N LEU A 126 -2.14 -11.33 -10.75
CA LEU A 126 -0.77 -11.15 -10.23
C LEU A 126 0.24 -11.03 -11.37
N LYS A 127 0.12 -11.87 -12.40
CA LYS A 127 0.98 -11.79 -13.59
C LYS A 127 0.81 -10.46 -14.32
N GLN A 128 -0.42 -10.00 -14.52
CA GLN A 128 -0.67 -8.72 -15.16
C GLN A 128 -0.16 -7.54 -14.32
N LEU A 129 -0.20 -7.65 -12.98
CA LEU A 129 0.40 -6.66 -12.10
C LEU A 129 1.92 -6.57 -12.30
N SER A 130 2.61 -7.70 -12.48
CA SER A 130 4.06 -7.72 -12.76
C SER A 130 4.42 -7.21 -14.16
N ASP A 131 3.47 -7.23 -15.11
CA ASP A 131 3.65 -6.68 -16.46
C ASP A 131 3.41 -5.16 -16.51
N LEU A 132 2.91 -4.54 -15.42
CA LEU A 132 2.76 -3.09 -15.36
C LEU A 132 4.13 -2.41 -15.18
N GLU A 133 4.29 -1.29 -15.87
CA GLU A 133 5.45 -0.41 -15.71
C GLU A 133 4.99 1.03 -15.49
N GLY A 134 5.49 1.67 -14.44
CA GLY A 134 5.19 3.08 -14.17
C GLY A 134 5.08 3.40 -12.70
N LEU A 135 5.13 4.69 -12.36
CA LEU A 135 4.92 5.21 -11.01
C LEU A 135 3.55 5.87 -10.93
N ILE A 136 2.66 5.31 -10.10
CA ILE A 136 1.36 5.92 -9.79
C ILE A 136 1.45 6.55 -8.41
N GLU A 137 1.09 7.83 -8.28
CA GLU A 137 0.96 8.50 -7.00
C GLU A 137 -0.52 8.61 -6.61
N ALA A 138 -0.88 8.16 -5.42
CA ALA A 138 -2.17 8.46 -4.80
C ALA A 138 -1.99 9.59 -3.78
N VAL A 139 -2.84 10.61 -3.89
CA VAL A 139 -2.86 11.80 -3.03
C VAL A 139 -4.22 11.88 -2.34
N ILE A 140 -4.22 11.75 -1.02
CA ILE A 140 -5.40 11.93 -0.18
C ILE A 140 -5.32 13.32 0.42
N ALA A 141 -6.11 14.22 -0.15
CA ALA A 141 -6.08 15.61 0.23
C ALA A 141 -6.73 15.79 1.61
N GLY A 142 -5.97 16.28 2.59
CA GLY A 142 -6.41 16.39 4.00
C GLY A 142 -7.68 17.22 4.13
N ASP A 143 -8.51 16.99 5.15
CA ASP A 143 -9.64 17.92 5.36
C ASP A 143 -9.08 19.25 5.89
N PRO A 144 -9.61 20.40 5.46
CA PRO A 144 -9.25 21.67 6.09
C PRO A 144 -9.76 21.65 7.53
N ASP A 145 -8.88 21.46 8.50
CA ASP A 145 -9.23 21.66 9.90
C ASP A 145 -9.46 23.17 10.13
N PRO A 146 -10.64 23.59 10.63
CA PRO A 146 -10.89 24.99 10.95
C PRO A 146 -9.91 25.58 11.98
N ALA A 147 -9.25 24.74 12.79
CA ALA A 147 -8.19 25.15 13.73
C ALA A 147 -6.83 25.37 13.04
N ASP A 148 -6.52 24.63 11.97
CA ASP A 148 -5.24 24.68 11.24
C ASP A 148 -5.12 25.85 10.25
N VAL A 149 -6.20 26.62 10.08
CA VAL A 149 -6.20 27.85 9.24
C VAL A 149 -5.17 28.88 9.73
N LYS A 150 -4.73 28.80 11.00
CA LYS A 150 -3.83 29.79 11.60
C LYS A 150 -2.34 29.46 11.52
N ASP A 151 -1.94 28.18 11.43
CA ASP A 151 -0.52 27.78 11.56
C ASP A 151 0.07 26.99 10.38
N GLY A 152 -0.68 26.83 9.29
CA GLY A 152 -0.08 26.48 8.00
C GLY A 152 -0.47 25.11 7.48
N GLY A 153 -1.41 25.13 6.52
CA GLY A 153 -1.43 24.20 5.41
C GLY A 153 -2.19 22.89 5.63
N ARG A 154 -3.14 22.64 4.74
CA ARG A 154 -3.65 21.30 4.45
C ARG A 154 -2.47 20.39 4.12
N VAL A 155 -2.21 19.38 4.95
CA VAL A 155 -1.19 18.36 4.65
C VAL A 155 -1.87 17.22 3.90
N ASP A 156 -1.57 17.13 2.61
CA ASP A 156 -2.00 16.03 1.77
C ASP A 156 -1.14 14.79 2.09
N TRP A 157 -1.79 13.65 2.29
CA TRP A 157 -1.10 12.39 2.46
C TRP A 157 -0.80 11.77 1.09
N ARG A 158 0.41 11.25 0.91
CA ARG A 158 0.88 10.73 -0.39
C ARG A 158 1.43 9.32 -0.28
N ILE A 159 1.21 8.54 -1.32
CA ILE A 159 1.89 7.26 -1.54
C ILE A 159 2.14 7.06 -3.03
N GLY A 160 3.39 6.81 -3.40
CA GLY A 160 3.81 6.36 -4.71
C GLY A 160 3.87 4.84 -4.75
N VAL A 161 3.41 4.26 -5.84
CA VAL A 161 3.53 2.83 -6.13
C VAL A 161 4.15 2.70 -7.51
N GLN A 162 5.42 2.27 -7.54
CA GLN A 162 6.11 1.94 -8.78
C GLN A 162 5.91 0.46 -9.12
N PHE A 163 5.44 0.22 -10.33
CA PHE A 163 5.32 -1.08 -10.95
C PHE A 163 6.51 -1.34 -11.87
N GLY A 164 6.98 -2.58 -11.85
CA GLY A 164 8.05 -3.05 -12.71
C GLY A 164 9.46 -2.76 -12.18
N THR A 165 10.42 -3.38 -12.85
CA THR A 165 11.84 -3.33 -12.47
C THR A 165 12.51 -2.00 -12.88
N GLY A 166 13.62 -1.66 -12.22
CA GLY A 166 14.49 -0.54 -12.61
C GLY A 166 14.61 0.59 -11.57
N PRO A 167 15.19 1.73 -11.96
CA PRO A 167 15.32 2.89 -11.07
C PRO A 167 13.96 3.48 -10.72
N ILE A 168 13.83 4.11 -9.54
CA ILE A 168 12.63 4.91 -9.21
C ILE A 168 12.49 6.05 -10.21
N ARG A 169 11.28 6.28 -10.70
CA ARG A 169 10.98 7.45 -11.55
C ARG A 169 10.98 8.71 -10.68
N ASP A 170 11.59 9.79 -11.20
CA ASP A 170 11.67 11.07 -10.51
C ASP A 170 10.30 11.79 -10.40
N SER A 171 9.34 11.41 -11.24
CA SER A 171 7.98 11.94 -11.25
C SER A 171 6.96 10.82 -11.51
N PRO A 172 5.76 10.92 -10.94
CA PRO A 172 4.70 9.96 -11.24
C PRO A 172 4.27 10.08 -12.71
N ASP A 173 3.99 8.94 -13.32
CA ASP A 173 3.37 8.86 -14.65
C ASP A 173 1.88 9.14 -14.58
N ALA A 174 1.26 8.80 -13.45
CA ALA A 174 -0.14 9.05 -13.18
C ALA A 174 -0.37 9.44 -11.72
N THR A 175 -1.32 10.34 -11.47
CA THR A 175 -1.72 10.77 -10.14
C THR A 175 -3.22 10.57 -9.94
N ILE A 176 -3.59 9.93 -8.84
CA ILE A 176 -4.97 9.75 -8.36
C ILE A 176 -5.16 10.69 -7.17
N GLN A 177 -6.04 11.67 -7.27
CA GLN A 177 -6.33 12.61 -6.19
C GLN A 177 -7.76 12.48 -5.71
N LEU A 178 -7.96 12.43 -4.39
CA LEU A 178 -9.27 12.42 -3.76
C LEU A 178 -9.21 13.03 -2.34
N GLY A 179 -10.34 13.51 -1.84
CA GLY A 179 -10.43 13.97 -0.44
C GLY A 179 -10.54 12.81 0.54
N THR A 180 -10.20 13.05 1.81
CA THR A 180 -10.31 12.05 2.89
C THR A 180 -11.71 11.42 2.96
N GLY A 181 -12.77 12.24 2.91
CA GLY A 181 -14.15 11.75 2.95
C GLY A 181 -14.53 10.88 1.74
N GLN A 182 -14.00 11.18 0.55
CA GLN A 182 -14.21 10.36 -0.64
C GLN A 182 -13.44 9.04 -0.54
N ALA A 183 -12.20 9.07 -0.04
CA ALA A 183 -11.39 7.87 0.15
C ALA A 183 -12.09 6.89 1.11
N GLU A 184 -12.65 7.43 2.19
CA GLU A 184 -13.41 6.66 3.16
C GLU A 184 -14.71 6.09 2.58
N ALA A 185 -15.48 6.91 1.85
CA ALA A 185 -16.72 6.44 1.21
C ALA A 185 -16.46 5.38 0.13
N ILE A 186 -15.35 5.49 -0.62
CA ILE A 186 -14.94 4.45 -1.57
C ILE A 186 -14.55 3.17 -0.83
N ARG A 187 -13.80 3.29 0.28
CA ARG A 187 -13.38 2.16 1.11
C ARG A 187 -14.56 1.41 1.73
N SER A 188 -15.57 2.12 2.24
CA SER A 188 -16.78 1.52 2.83
C SER A 188 -17.75 0.97 1.78
N GLY A 189 -17.57 1.33 0.50
CA GLY A 189 -18.48 0.98 -0.59
C GLY A 189 -19.67 1.93 -0.73
N ASP A 190 -19.72 3.02 0.04
CA ASP A 190 -20.76 4.06 -0.02
C ASP A 190 -20.63 4.95 -1.27
N LEU A 191 -19.44 5.01 -1.88
CA LEU A 191 -19.18 5.76 -3.12
C LEU A 191 -18.47 4.87 -4.14
N HIS A 192 -19.03 4.74 -5.33
CA HIS A 192 -18.39 3.97 -6.39
C HIS A 192 -17.24 4.79 -7.02
N PRO A 193 -16.02 4.23 -7.24
CA PRO A 193 -14.88 4.99 -7.78
C PRO A 193 -15.15 5.66 -9.13
N VAL A 194 -15.89 4.98 -10.02
CA VAL A 194 -16.27 5.53 -11.34
C VAL A 194 -17.27 6.69 -11.18
N GLU A 195 -18.17 6.63 -10.21
CA GLU A 195 -19.08 7.73 -9.92
C GLU A 195 -18.29 8.93 -9.41
N ALA A 196 -17.37 8.73 -8.46
CA ALA A 196 -16.49 9.77 -7.95
C ALA A 196 -15.67 10.45 -9.07
N LEU A 197 -15.22 9.69 -10.06
CA LEU A 197 -14.52 10.23 -11.23
C LEU A 197 -15.45 11.11 -12.09
N ILE A 198 -16.64 10.61 -12.42
CA ILE A 198 -17.62 11.34 -13.26
C ILE A 198 -18.08 12.64 -12.57
N THR A 199 -18.23 12.63 -11.25
CA THR A 199 -18.62 13.82 -10.46
C THR A 199 -17.46 14.77 -10.16
N GLY A 200 -16.22 14.39 -10.51
CA GLY A 200 -15.00 15.17 -10.26
C GLY A 200 -14.52 15.15 -8.79
N GLN A 201 -15.08 14.27 -7.97
CA GLN A 201 -14.68 13.99 -6.60
C GLN A 201 -13.36 13.20 -6.52
N LEU A 202 -13.10 12.36 -7.52
CA LEU A 202 -11.83 11.71 -7.79
C LEU A 202 -11.26 12.33 -9.06
N ARG A 203 -9.99 12.72 -9.03
CA ARG A 203 -9.28 13.30 -10.17
C ARG A 203 -8.15 12.37 -10.60
N LEU A 204 -7.99 12.24 -11.91
CA LEU A 204 -6.92 11.47 -12.54
C LEU A 204 -6.11 12.42 -13.40
N GLU A 205 -4.79 12.40 -13.23
CA GLU A 205 -3.83 13.17 -14.03
C GLU A 205 -2.76 12.21 -14.58
N GLY A 206 -2.19 12.51 -15.74
CA GLY A 206 -1.12 11.71 -16.35
C GLY A 206 -1.61 10.57 -17.26
N ASP A 207 -0.92 9.42 -17.20
CA ASP A 207 -1.17 8.25 -18.04
C ASP A 207 -2.45 7.50 -17.63
N LEU A 208 -3.54 7.82 -18.31
CA LEU A 208 -4.83 7.15 -18.13
C LEU A 208 -4.80 5.68 -18.55
N GLY A 209 -3.91 5.29 -19.47
CA GLY A 209 -3.76 3.90 -19.90
C GLY A 209 -3.30 3.01 -18.74
N LEU A 210 -2.29 3.49 -17.99
CA LEU A 210 -1.79 2.82 -16.80
C LEU A 210 -2.88 2.69 -15.71
N ILE A 211 -3.66 3.74 -15.47
CA ILE A 211 -4.78 3.71 -14.49
C ILE A 211 -5.86 2.70 -14.92
N ILE A 212 -6.24 2.68 -16.20
CA ILE A 212 -7.26 1.75 -16.72
C ILE A 212 -6.79 0.30 -16.61
N GLN A 213 -5.50 0.03 -16.90
CA GLN A 213 -4.92 -1.29 -16.73
C GLN A 213 -4.94 -1.74 -15.26
N LEU A 214 -4.56 -0.85 -14.34
CA LEU A 214 -4.64 -1.13 -12.90
C LEU A 214 -6.07 -1.46 -12.47
N GLN A 215 -7.06 -0.70 -12.94
CA GLN A 215 -8.47 -0.96 -12.64
C GLN A 215 -8.91 -2.33 -13.17
N ALA A 216 -8.52 -2.68 -14.40
CA ALA A 216 -8.85 -3.99 -14.97
C ALA A 216 -8.27 -5.13 -14.11
N ILE A 217 -7.01 -4.99 -13.69
CA ILE A 217 -6.34 -5.94 -12.78
C ILE A 217 -7.07 -6.05 -11.45
N ALA A 218 -7.44 -4.93 -10.83
CA ALA A 218 -8.19 -4.92 -9.57
C ALA A 218 -9.56 -5.63 -9.71
N MET A 219 -10.27 -5.43 -10.83
CA MET A 219 -11.53 -6.12 -11.11
C MET A 219 -11.34 -7.63 -11.30
N MET A 220 -10.22 -8.06 -11.89
CA MET A 220 -9.88 -9.48 -12.03
C MET A 220 -9.47 -10.13 -10.70
N ALA A 221 -8.91 -9.34 -9.78
CA ALA A 221 -8.50 -9.79 -8.45
C ALA A 221 -9.66 -9.82 -7.44
N ALA A 222 -10.73 -9.05 -7.69
CA ALA A 222 -11.89 -8.99 -6.80
C ALA A 222 -12.59 -10.36 -6.69
N PRO A 223 -12.95 -10.81 -5.47
CA PRO A 223 -13.69 -12.06 -5.30
C PRO A 223 -15.03 -11.97 -6.03
N ARG A 224 -15.37 -12.99 -6.83
CA ARG A 224 -16.67 -13.06 -7.49
C ARG A 224 -17.76 -13.14 -6.42
N PRO A 225 -18.87 -12.38 -6.55
CA PRO A 225 -19.99 -12.53 -5.63
C PRO A 225 -20.52 -13.96 -5.71
N SER A 226 -20.55 -14.66 -4.58
CA SER A 226 -21.15 -16.00 -4.50
C SER A 226 -22.60 -15.93 -4.99
N PRO A 227 -23.05 -16.85 -5.85
CA PRO A 227 -24.45 -16.87 -6.26
C PRO A 227 -25.31 -17.09 -5.01
N SER A 228 -26.22 -16.16 -4.75
CA SER A 228 -27.21 -16.27 -3.67
C SER A 228 -28.04 -17.53 -3.91
N GLY A 229 -27.83 -18.56 -3.09
CA GLY A 229 -28.61 -19.80 -3.08
C GLY A 229 -29.97 -19.63 -2.43
#